data_AF-A0A293NMG3-F1
#
_entry.id   AF-A0A293NMG3-F1
#
_cell.length_a   1.000
_cell.length_b   1.000
_cell.length_c   1.000
_cell.angle_alpha   90.00
_cell.angle_beta   90.00
_cell.angle_gamma   90.00
#
_symmetry.space_group_name_H-M   'P 1'
#
loop_
_entity.id
_entity.type
_entity.pdbx_description
1 polymer ?
#
loop_
_entity_poly.entity_id
_entity_poly.type
_entity_poly.pdbx_seq_one_letter_code
_entity_poly.pdbx_strand_id
1 'polypeptide(L)'
;MNNRIESFYIHAGPTHWLFWFGHFFDEDPGDWHWAYFPSIAAPKIDMTTKQAAVHMLMEYWRREVAWYDLDRYHWINGEGFLSVPQIKAIADAVWINENEAEEA
;
A
#
# COMPACT_ATOMS: atom_id res chain seq x y z
N MET A 1 17.53 -3.72 -10.95
CA MET A 1 17.41 -2.45 -10.20
C MET A 1 15.99 -2.44 -9.68
N ASN A 2 15.80 -2.47 -8.36
CA ASN A 2 14.47 -2.62 -7.74
C ASN A 2 13.95 -1.24 -7.34
N ASN A 3 13.42 -0.47 -8.28
CA ASN A 3 12.77 0.82 -8.02
C ASN A 3 11.26 0.71 -8.19
N ARG A 4 10.64 -0.22 -7.44
CA ARG A 4 9.18 -0.34 -7.34
C ARG A 4 8.59 0.99 -6.87
N ILE A 5 7.81 1.63 -7.73
CA ILE A 5 7.07 2.85 -7.42
C ILE A 5 5.59 2.51 -7.42
N GLU A 6 4.92 2.87 -6.32
CA GLU A 6 3.49 2.59 -6.15
C GLU A 6 2.68 3.84 -5.82
N SER A 7 1.43 3.82 -6.23
CA SER A 7 0.40 4.80 -5.87
C SER A 7 -0.84 4.08 -5.40
N PHE A 8 -1.54 4.60 -4.39
CA PHE A 8 -2.67 3.91 -3.78
C PHE A 8 -3.96 4.72 -3.93
N TYR A 9 -5.05 4.02 -4.24
CA TYR A 9 -6.37 4.61 -4.38
C TYR A 9 -7.42 3.75 -3.68
N ILE A 10 -8.38 4.41 -3.02
CA ILE A 10 -9.54 3.76 -2.43
C ILE A 10 -10.81 4.31 -3.07
N HIS A 11 -11.66 3.40 -3.53
CA HIS A 11 -13.01 3.70 -3.98
C HIS A 11 -14.02 3.26 -2.91
N ALA A 12 -14.91 4.17 -2.50
CA ALA A 12 -15.99 3.86 -1.58
C ALA A 12 -17.31 3.68 -2.34
N GLY A 13 -17.57 2.46 -2.82
CA GLY A 13 -18.82 2.11 -3.50
C GLY A 13 -20.01 2.00 -2.55
N PRO A 14 -21.23 1.67 -3.02
CA PRO A 14 -22.43 1.64 -2.17
C PRO A 14 -22.35 0.59 -1.04
N THR A 15 -21.78 -0.58 -1.33
CA THR A 15 -21.74 -1.73 -0.41
C THR A 15 -20.33 -2.18 -0.04
N HIS A 16 -19.31 -1.76 -0.79
CA HIS A 16 -17.94 -2.22 -0.63
C HIS A 16 -16.94 -1.06 -0.78
N TRP A 17 -15.78 -1.22 -0.15
CA TRP A 17 -14.58 -0.49 -0.49
C TRP A 17 -13.72 -1.32 -1.44
N LEU A 18 -13.15 -0.67 -2.44
CA LEU A 18 -12.17 -1.26 -3.35
C LEU A 18 -10.85 -0.52 -3.20
N PHE A 19 -9.79 -1.25 -2.91
CA PHE A 19 -8.43 -0.75 -2.81
C PHE A 19 -7.65 -1.12 -4.07
N TRP A 20 -7.03 -0.12 -4.66
CA TRP A 20 -6.25 -0.22 -5.88
C TRP A 20 -4.83 0.22 -5.59
N PHE A 21 -3.88 -0.47 -6.20
CA PHE A 21 -2.51 0.04 -6.31
C PHE A 21 -2.19 0.25 -7.78
N GLY A 22 -1.51 1.36 -8.07
CA GLY A 22 -0.83 1.61 -9.31
C GLY A 22 0.61 1.21 -9.17
N HIS A 23 1.14 0.46 -10.12
CA HIS A 23 2.55 0.20 -10.28
C HIS A 23 3.06 0.96 -11.50
N PHE A 24 4.19 1.63 -11.37
CA PHE A 24 4.84 2.28 -12.50
C PHE A 24 5.75 1.27 -13.20
N PHE A 25 5.39 0.88 -14.41
CA PHE A 25 6.19 0.01 -15.25
C PHE A 25 7.21 0.86 -15.99
N ASP A 26 8.50 0.64 -15.71
CA ASP A 26 9.62 1.31 -16.37
C ASP A 26 10.63 0.34 -17.02
N GLU A 27 10.31 -0.96 -17.02
CA GLU A 27 11.18 -2.04 -17.52
C GLU A 27 11.51 -1.90 -19.00
N ASP A 28 10.53 -1.47 -19.81
CA ASP A 28 10.67 -1.30 -21.26
C ASP A 28 10.97 0.16 -21.63
N PRO A 29 12.14 0.44 -22.23
CA PRO A 29 12.49 1.79 -22.67
C PRO A 29 11.47 2.33 -23.70
N GLY A 30 10.76 3.40 -23.32
CA GLY A 30 9.80 4.09 -24.19
C GLY A 30 8.34 3.72 -23.97
N ASP A 31 8.03 2.75 -23.10
CA ASP A 31 6.65 2.41 -22.71
C ASP A 31 6.42 2.59 -21.19
N TRP A 32 6.89 3.71 -20.66
CA TRP A 32 6.74 4.00 -19.24
C TRP A 32 5.31 4.44 -18.94
N HIS A 33 4.63 3.68 -18.10
CA HIS A 33 3.23 3.95 -17.79
C HIS A 33 2.84 3.43 -16.40
N TRP A 34 1.73 3.96 -15.90
CA TRP A 34 1.08 3.43 -14.72
C TRP A 34 0.09 2.35 -15.13
N ALA A 35 0.17 1.19 -14.50
CA ALA A 35 -0.88 0.19 -14.55
C ALA A 35 -1.50 0.02 -13.16
N TYR A 36 -2.84 -0.03 -13.11
CA TYR A 36 -3.59 -0.08 -11.86
C TYR A 36 -4.28 -1.43 -11.72
N PHE A 37 -4.15 -2.02 -10.53
CA PHE A 37 -4.70 -3.32 -10.22
C PHE A 37 -5.56 -3.24 -8.95
N PRO A 38 -6.71 -3.94 -8.94
CA PRO A 38 -7.48 -4.11 -7.72
C PRO A 38 -6.75 -5.08 -6.81
N SER A 39 -6.60 -4.75 -5.53
CA SER A 39 -5.86 -5.56 -4.57
C SER A 39 -6.73 -6.10 -3.45
N ILE A 40 -7.67 -5.29 -2.95
CA ILE A 40 -8.57 -5.67 -1.86
C ILE A 40 -9.98 -5.18 -2.17
N ALA A 41 -10.97 -6.05 -1.96
CA ALA A 41 -12.38 -5.69 -1.91
C ALA A 41 -12.93 -6.11 -0.55
N ALA A 42 -13.54 -5.18 0.18
CA ALA A 42 -14.13 -5.47 1.49
C ALA A 42 -15.54 -4.87 1.61
N PRO A 43 -16.48 -5.57 2.27
CA PRO A 43 -17.80 -5.02 2.54
C PRO A 43 -17.70 -3.80 3.45
N LYS A 44 -18.60 -2.83 3.25
CA LYS A 44 -18.72 -1.69 4.13
C LYS A 44 -19.24 -2.11 5.50
N ILE A 45 -18.53 -1.66 6.52
CA ILE A 45 -18.91 -1.77 7.93
C ILE A 45 -19.00 -0.37 8.53
N ASP A 46 -19.37 -0.27 9.81
CA ASP A 46 -19.42 0.99 10.54
C ASP A 46 -18.01 1.55 10.79
N MET A 47 -17.44 2.15 9.75
CA MET A 47 -16.09 2.68 9.70
C MET A 47 -16.00 3.76 8.62
N THR A 48 -15.21 4.80 8.87
CA THR A 48 -14.95 5.83 7.86
C THR A 48 -14.10 5.28 6.72
N THR A 49 -14.24 5.84 5.51
CA THR A 49 -13.36 5.47 4.38
C THR A 49 -11.88 5.68 4.72
N LYS A 50 -11.54 6.66 5.57
CA LYS A 50 -10.15 6.90 6.01
C LYS A 50 -9.60 5.77 6.86
N GLN A 51 -10.37 5.30 7.83
CA GLN A 51 -9.99 4.12 8.62
C GLN A 51 -9.90 2.87 7.72
N ALA A 52 -10.84 2.70 6.78
CA ALA A 52 -10.77 1.61 5.80
C ALA A 52 -9.46 1.64 4.98
N ALA A 53 -9.07 2.82 4.50
CA ALA A 53 -7.83 3.01 3.73
C ALA A 53 -6.58 2.65 4.55
N VAL A 54 -6.54 3.04 5.82
CA VAL A 54 -5.44 2.69 6.74
C VAL A 54 -5.32 1.17 6.85
N HIS A 55 -6.41 0.47 7.17
CA HIS A 55 -6.40 -0.98 7.35
C HIS A 55 -6.08 -1.72 6.04
N MET A 56 -6.64 -1.28 4.91
CA MET A 56 -6.38 -1.89 3.60
C MET A 56 -4.93 -1.72 3.14
N LEU A 57 -4.33 -0.53 3.32
CA LEU A 57 -2.93 -0.30 2.99
C LEU A 57 -2.00 -1.14 3.88
N MET A 58 -2.30 -1.22 5.17
CA MET A 58 -1.52 -2.02 6.13
C MET A 58 -1.59 -3.51 5.78
N GLU A 59 -2.77 -4.03 5.44
CA GLU A 59 -2.95 -5.43 5.02
C GLU A 59 -2.25 -5.72 3.68
N TYR A 60 -2.36 -4.79 2.73
CA TYR A 60 -1.66 -4.89 1.45
C TYR A 60 -0.16 -5.07 1.66
N TRP A 61 0.49 -4.15 2.39
CA TRP A 61 1.93 -4.24 2.60
C TRP A 61 2.34 -5.45 3.43
N ARG A 62 1.56 -5.87 4.44
CA ARG A 62 1.84 -7.11 5.16
C ARG A 62 1.88 -8.32 4.24
N ARG A 63 0.93 -8.41 3.30
CA ARG A 63 0.92 -9.46 2.29
C ARG A 63 2.13 -9.37 1.37
N GLU A 64 2.48 -8.17 0.91
CA GLU A 64 3.62 -7.97 0.02
C GLU A 64 4.96 -8.32 0.70
N VAL A 65 5.13 -7.93 1.97
CA VAL A 65 6.28 -8.31 2.79
C VAL A 65 6.32 -9.83 2.95
N ALA A 66 5.22 -10.45 3.37
CA ALA A 66 5.21 -11.88 3.68
C ALA A 66 5.35 -12.80 2.45
N TRP A 67 4.93 -12.35 1.26
CA TRP A 67 4.90 -13.21 0.06
C TRP A 67 5.97 -12.87 -0.97
N TYR A 68 6.45 -11.63 -0.98
CA TYR A 68 7.41 -11.13 -1.97
C TYR A 68 8.67 -10.54 -1.34
N ASP A 69 8.85 -10.70 -0.01
CA ASP A 69 9.98 -10.15 0.75
C ASP A 69 10.20 -8.66 0.43
N LEU A 70 9.08 -7.90 0.40
CA LEU A 70 9.12 -6.49 0.02
C LEU A 70 9.96 -5.68 1.03
N ASP A 71 11.10 -5.18 0.57
CA ASP A 71 11.97 -4.29 1.33
C ASP A 71 11.24 -3.05 1.85
N ARG A 72 11.72 -2.53 2.97
CA ARG A 72 11.25 -1.25 3.51
C ARG A 72 11.43 -0.13 2.49
N TYR A 73 10.42 0.72 2.39
CA TYR A 73 10.39 1.83 1.44
C TYR A 73 11.62 2.76 1.55
N HIS A 74 12.06 3.29 0.42
CA HIS A 74 13.10 4.32 0.35
C HIS A 74 12.53 5.73 0.48
N TRP A 75 11.37 5.98 -0.13
CA TRP A 75 10.74 7.30 -0.16
C TRP A 75 9.22 7.21 -0.22
N ILE A 76 8.54 7.99 0.63
CA ILE A 76 7.12 8.32 0.55
C ILE A 76 7.00 9.84 0.41
N ASN A 77 6.42 10.31 -0.70
CA ASN A 77 6.14 11.72 -0.98
C ASN A 77 4.71 12.00 -1.47
N GLY A 78 3.96 10.97 -1.84
CA GLY A 78 2.58 11.10 -2.30
C GLY A 78 1.64 11.43 -1.15
N GLU A 79 0.83 12.46 -1.33
CA GLU A 79 -0.24 12.85 -0.41
C GLU A 79 -1.59 12.87 -1.11
N GLY A 80 -2.66 12.80 -0.31
CA GLY A 80 -4.03 12.93 -0.78
C GLY A 80 -4.99 12.61 0.35
N PHE A 81 -5.59 11.41 0.28
CA PHE A 81 -6.54 10.98 1.31
C PHE A 81 -5.87 10.70 2.68
N LEU A 82 -4.62 10.21 2.64
CA LEU A 82 -3.70 10.11 3.77
C LEU A 82 -2.55 11.10 3.55
N SER A 83 -2.06 11.71 4.63
CA SER A 83 -0.84 12.54 4.58
C SER A 83 0.43 11.68 4.65
N VAL A 84 1.57 12.21 4.22
CA VAL A 84 2.86 11.49 4.29
C VAL A 84 3.17 10.97 5.69
N PRO A 85 2.98 11.75 6.79
CA PRO A 85 3.19 11.24 8.14
C PRO A 85 2.27 10.05 8.50
N GLN A 86 1.02 10.06 8.03
CA GLN A 86 0.09 8.94 8.27
C GLN A 86 0.55 7.69 7.53
N ILE A 87 0.98 7.83 6.28
CA ILE A 87 1.47 6.71 5.47
C ILE A 87 2.76 6.13 6.08
N LYS A 88 3.69 6.99 6.54
CA LYS A 88 4.90 6.55 7.25
C LYS A 88 4.59 5.78 8.53
N ALA A 89 3.65 6.26 9.34
CA ALA A 89 3.22 5.55 10.56
C ALA A 89 2.62 4.17 10.25
N ILE A 90 1.88 4.03 9.14
CA ILE A 90 1.37 2.72 8.69
C ILE A 90 2.53 1.82 8.28
N ALA A 91 3.49 2.35 7.51
CA ALA A 91 4.65 1.59 7.08
C ALA A 91 5.47 1.10 8.29
N ASP A 92 5.73 1.98 9.26
CA ASP A 92 6.41 1.59 10.49
C ASP A 92 5.68 0.41 11.17
N ALA A 93 4.36 0.44 11.28
CA ALA A 93 3.58 -0.67 11.84
C ALA A 93 3.61 -1.99 11.05
N VAL A 94 4.06 -1.97 9.78
CA VAL A 94 4.24 -3.17 8.95
C VAL A 94 5.66 -3.72 9.10
N TRP A 95 6.67 -2.87 8.91
CA TRP A 95 8.09 -3.26 8.89
C TRP A 95 8.78 -3.28 10.27
N ILE A 96 8.08 -2.97 11.38
CA ILE A 96 8.63 -3.12 12.75
C ILE A 96 8.80 -4.60 13.15
N ASN A 97 8.06 -5.53 12.53
CA ASN A 97 8.05 -6.95 12.94
C ASN A 97 9.28 -7.76 12.52
N GLU A 98 10.18 -7.24 11.69
CA GLU A 98 11.37 -8.00 11.25
C GLU A 98 12.56 -7.87 12.20
N ASN A 99 12.69 -6.74 12.93
CA ASN A 99 13.85 -6.51 13.79
C ASN A 99 13.73 -7.13 15.19
N GLU A 100 12.53 -7.43 15.68
CA GLU A 100 12.35 -8.07 17.00
C GLU A 100 12.25 -9.61 16.93
N ALA A 101 12.13 -10.19 15.73
CA ALA A 101 12.02 -11.64 15.54
C ALA A 101 13.37 -12.36 15.39
N GLU A 102 14.45 -11.65 15.06
CA GLU A 102 15.81 -12.22 14.99
C GLU A 102 16.59 -12.16 16.34
N GLU A 103 16.06 -11.47 17.36
CA GLU A 103 16.69 -11.35 18.68
C GLU A 103 16.00 -12.16 19.81
N ALA A 104 15.05 -13.05 19.48
CA ALA A 104 14.32 -13.89 20.45
C ALA A 104 14.72 -15.37 20.46
#